data_AF-A0AA51R5F3-F1
#
_entry.id   AF-A0AA51R5F3-F1
#
_cell.length_a   1.000
_cell.length_b   1.000
_cell.length_c   1.000
_cell.angle_alpha   90.00
_cell.angle_beta   90.00
_cell.angle_gamma   90.00
#
_symmetry.space_group_name_H-M   'P 1'
#
loop_
_entity.id
_entity.type
_entity.pdbx_description
1 polymer ?
#
loop_
_entity_poly.entity_id
_entity_poly.type
_entity_poly.pdbx_seq_one_letter_code
_entity_poly.pdbx_strand_id
1 'polypeptide(L)'
;MTTKSVYVSYSWTAERETTPLVDELACACAEAEIDFLFDKKCLKHGDLIRSFMDELSSNGNIIPIFSQSYFESDYCMYELLSILKNGSFQHRIHPVRLDDIKRIDDPMFHLSIIGYWKNKVMMLESKLSEHDVGVTIELQRIRVVYAEIYRHSGELLSFISDMVILPLSQLRLQKFKPIIDRIIVNEKNAAKKSTDLSVSFLPDANIKFSKIKINHITKELNALKLSYDSEYKDVVSWLSKDKTILIEIIYDQLIEKVGAILNKKGSPATTSEVGLFKLDLAQYIEQLEVCLLDDDTDLLDSPHFKVNIKHEFYEMALSMLFDRVPSSVSEKSKSQLKYYMTYLIKTI
;
A
#
# COMPACT_ATOMS: atom_id res chain seq x y z
N MET A 1 -17.52 -26.72 0.30
CA MET A 1 -17.84 -26.03 1.57
C MET A 1 -16.90 -24.85 1.66
N THR A 2 -17.39 -23.62 1.56
CA THR A 2 -16.57 -22.42 1.80
C THR A 2 -16.40 -22.29 3.31
N THR A 3 -15.21 -22.61 3.81
CA THR A 3 -14.85 -22.41 5.22
C THR A 3 -14.75 -20.91 5.48
N LYS A 4 -15.52 -20.40 6.44
CA LYS A 4 -15.45 -19.00 6.88
C LYS A 4 -14.08 -18.80 7.49
N SER A 5 -13.25 -17.92 6.94
CA SER A 5 -11.93 -17.63 7.52
C SER A 5 -11.81 -16.18 7.94
N VAL A 6 -10.99 -15.95 8.97
CA VAL A 6 -10.62 -14.62 9.43
C VAL A 6 -9.14 -14.58 9.77
N TYR A 7 -8.47 -13.53 9.32
CA TYR A 7 -7.08 -13.25 9.66
C TYR A 7 -7.02 -12.21 10.78
N VAL A 8 -6.14 -12.39 11.76
CA VAL A 8 -5.85 -11.36 12.77
C VAL A 8 -4.53 -10.66 12.43
N SER A 9 -4.59 -9.34 12.41
CA SER A 9 -3.46 -8.46 12.13
C SER A 9 -3.08 -7.73 13.42
N TYR A 10 -1.84 -7.89 13.88
CA TYR A 10 -1.37 -7.28 15.12
C TYR A 10 0.14 -6.99 15.09
N SER A 11 0.59 -6.07 15.95
CA SER A 11 2.01 -5.72 16.04
C SER A 11 2.78 -6.69 16.92
N TRP A 12 3.87 -7.25 16.38
CA TRP A 12 4.76 -8.17 17.13
C TRP A 12 5.49 -7.48 18.28
N THR A 13 5.60 -6.15 18.27
CA THR A 13 6.27 -5.41 19.35
C THR A 13 5.41 -5.26 20.59
N ALA A 14 4.10 -5.52 20.50
CA ALA A 14 3.16 -5.61 21.62
C ALA A 14 2.73 -7.06 21.91
N GLU A 15 3.65 -8.02 21.75
CA GLU A 15 3.36 -9.46 21.87
C GLU A 15 2.77 -9.82 23.25
N ARG A 16 3.21 -9.17 24.33
CA ARG A 16 2.74 -9.46 25.69
C ARG A 16 1.24 -9.16 25.86
N GLU A 17 0.80 -8.07 25.25
CA GLU A 17 -0.59 -7.60 25.30
C GLU A 17 -1.46 -8.30 24.26
N THR A 18 -0.91 -8.56 23.07
CA THR A 18 -1.64 -9.12 21.93
C THR A 18 -1.77 -10.63 21.96
N THR A 19 -0.78 -11.38 22.44
CA THR A 19 -0.82 -12.86 22.42
C THR A 19 -2.02 -13.44 23.19
N PRO A 20 -2.31 -13.02 24.45
CA PRO A 20 -3.48 -13.54 25.17
C PRO A 20 -4.80 -13.21 24.45
N LEU A 21 -4.88 -12.04 23.82
CA LEU A 21 -6.05 -11.63 23.04
C LEU A 21 -6.20 -12.47 21.77
N VAL A 22 -5.10 -12.79 21.08
CA VAL A 22 -5.12 -13.67 19.91
C VAL A 22 -5.64 -15.06 20.30
N ASP A 23 -5.22 -15.60 21.44
CA ASP A 23 -5.73 -16.88 21.96
C ASP A 23 -7.23 -16.81 22.31
N GLU A 24 -7.67 -15.74 22.98
CA GLU A 24 -9.09 -15.50 23.29
C GLU A 24 -9.96 -15.43 22.02
N LEU A 25 -9.50 -14.70 20.99
CA LEU A 25 -10.16 -14.60 19.69
C LEU A 25 -10.18 -15.94 18.95
N ALA A 26 -9.08 -16.70 19.00
CA ALA A 26 -9.00 -18.03 18.40
C ALA A 26 -10.04 -18.98 19.00
N CYS A 27 -10.20 -18.98 20.33
CA CYS A 27 -11.24 -19.74 21.03
C CYS A 27 -12.65 -19.34 20.58
N ALA A 28 -12.94 -18.03 20.55
CA ALA A 28 -14.25 -17.53 20.13
C ALA A 28 -14.57 -17.88 18.66
N CYS A 29 -13.58 -17.84 17.76
CA CYS A 29 -13.74 -18.24 16.38
C CYS A 29 -13.96 -19.75 16.23
N ALA A 30 -13.24 -20.56 17.01
CA ALA A 30 -13.41 -22.01 17.01
C ALA A 30 -14.81 -22.44 17.48
N GLU A 31 -15.35 -21.81 18.53
CA GLU A 31 -16.73 -22.02 18.98
C GLU A 31 -17.78 -21.68 17.91
N ALA A 32 -17.45 -20.77 16.99
CA ALA A 32 -18.30 -20.32 15.90
C ALA A 32 -18.05 -21.04 14.56
N GLU A 33 -17.18 -22.06 14.54
CA GLU A 33 -16.75 -22.79 13.34
C GLU A 33 -16.15 -21.85 12.26
N ILE A 34 -15.37 -20.87 12.68
CA ILE A 34 -14.62 -19.94 11.83
C ILE A 34 -13.13 -20.34 11.87
N ASP A 35 -12.52 -20.53 10.71
CA ASP A 35 -11.09 -20.78 10.59
C ASP A 35 -10.30 -19.51 10.92
N PHE A 36 -9.54 -19.58 12.01
CA PHE A 36 -8.77 -18.46 12.53
C PHE A 36 -7.32 -18.56 12.07
N LEU A 37 -6.88 -17.54 11.31
CA LEU A 37 -5.57 -17.44 10.70
C LEU A 37 -4.75 -16.34 11.40
N PHE A 38 -3.49 -16.63 11.70
CA PHE A 38 -2.54 -15.66 12.25
C PHE A 38 -1.11 -16.03 11.87
N ASP A 39 -0.24 -15.02 11.85
CA ASP A 39 1.15 -15.13 11.42
C ASP A 39 1.91 -16.35 11.98
N LYS A 40 1.96 -16.56 13.29
CA LYS A 40 2.70 -17.68 13.92
C LYS A 40 2.13 -19.06 13.59
N LYS A 41 0.88 -19.15 13.18
CA LYS A 41 0.25 -20.42 12.75
C LYS A 41 0.54 -20.74 11.28
N CYS A 42 0.74 -19.71 10.47
CA CYS A 42 0.84 -19.85 9.01
C CYS A 42 2.27 -19.68 8.48
N LEU A 43 3.06 -18.79 9.05
CA LEU A 43 4.44 -18.52 8.66
C LEU A 43 5.41 -19.47 9.34
N LYS A 44 6.27 -20.10 8.54
CA LYS A 44 7.40 -20.93 8.97
C LYS A 44 8.70 -20.16 8.83
N HIS A 45 9.73 -20.64 9.51
CA HIS A 45 11.07 -20.07 9.38
C HIS A 45 11.53 -20.10 7.91
N GLY A 46 11.80 -18.91 7.35
CA GLY A 46 12.20 -18.74 5.95
C GLY A 46 11.07 -18.34 4.99
N ASP A 47 9.83 -18.24 5.47
CA ASP A 47 8.72 -17.72 4.67
C ASP A 47 8.80 -16.19 4.52
N LEU A 48 8.35 -15.69 3.37
CA LEU A 48 8.28 -14.25 3.08
C LEU A 48 6.98 -13.68 3.66
N ILE A 49 7.11 -12.84 4.70
CA ILE A 49 5.99 -12.19 5.38
C ILE A 49 5.11 -11.43 4.38
N ARG A 50 5.72 -10.73 3.42
CA ARG A 50 5.01 -9.91 2.42
C ARG A 50 4.10 -10.74 1.51
N SER A 51 4.60 -11.85 0.96
CA SER A 51 3.82 -12.75 0.10
C SER A 51 2.60 -13.34 0.82
N PHE A 52 2.74 -13.63 2.11
CA PHE A 52 1.64 -14.11 2.94
C PHE A 52 0.58 -13.02 3.19
N MET A 53 1.01 -11.78 3.45
CA MET A 53 0.09 -10.64 3.64
C MET A 53 -0.66 -10.27 2.35
N ASP A 54 0.00 -10.31 1.20
CA ASP A 54 -0.63 -9.99 -0.09
C ASP A 54 -1.76 -11.00 -0.39
N GLU A 55 -1.55 -12.29 -0.11
CA GLU A 55 -2.59 -13.34 -0.23
C GLU A 55 -3.81 -13.03 0.67
N LEU A 56 -3.58 -12.69 1.94
CA LEU A 56 -4.64 -12.43 2.92
C LEU A 56 -5.39 -11.11 2.68
N SER A 57 -4.68 -10.08 2.20
CA SER A 57 -5.24 -8.76 1.91
C SER A 57 -6.18 -8.76 0.70
N SER A 58 -6.18 -9.82 -0.12
CA SER A 58 -6.97 -9.90 -1.35
C SER A 58 -8.46 -10.17 -1.12
N ASN A 59 -8.87 -11.11 -0.25
CA ASN A 59 -10.29 -11.54 -0.18
C ASN A 59 -10.84 -12.02 1.19
N GLY A 60 -10.19 -11.74 2.31
CA GLY A 60 -10.63 -12.22 3.64
C GLY A 60 -11.29 -11.19 4.57
N ASN A 61 -11.97 -11.69 5.62
CA ASN A 61 -12.27 -10.93 6.84
C ASN A 61 -10.99 -10.74 7.65
N ILE A 62 -10.78 -9.56 8.22
CA ILE A 62 -9.56 -9.19 8.94
C ILE A 62 -9.93 -8.57 10.29
N ILE A 63 -9.28 -9.00 11.36
CA ILE A 63 -9.40 -8.43 12.72
C ILE A 63 -8.10 -7.66 12.98
N PRO A 64 -8.01 -6.35 12.68
CA PRO A 64 -6.87 -5.55 13.11
C PRO A 64 -6.98 -5.26 14.61
N ILE A 65 -5.92 -5.55 15.36
CA ILE A 65 -5.78 -5.21 16.78
C ILE A 65 -5.01 -3.90 16.86
N PHE A 66 -5.74 -2.80 16.96
CA PHE A 66 -5.22 -1.46 17.04
C PHE A 66 -4.57 -1.18 18.40
N SER A 67 -3.30 -0.79 18.34
CA SER A 67 -2.44 -0.31 19.41
C SER A 67 -1.54 0.79 18.86
N GLN A 68 -0.84 1.55 19.70
CA GLN A 68 0.11 2.53 19.18
C GLN A 68 1.17 1.84 18.31
N SER A 69 1.68 0.69 18.76
CA SER A 69 2.65 -0.12 18.02
C SER A 69 2.12 -0.72 16.72
N TYR A 70 0.81 -0.83 16.54
CA TYR A 70 0.19 -1.22 15.27
C TYR A 70 0.33 -0.11 14.25
N PHE A 71 -0.03 1.13 14.62
CA PHE A 71 0.02 2.28 13.73
C PHE A 71 1.45 2.77 13.42
N GLU A 72 2.44 2.30 14.18
CA GLU A 72 3.87 2.55 13.97
C GLU A 72 4.59 1.36 13.29
N SER A 73 3.88 0.26 13.01
CA SER A 73 4.46 -0.94 12.38
C SER A 73 4.43 -0.86 10.86
N ASP A 74 5.58 -1.09 10.23
CA ASP A 74 5.76 -1.11 8.76
C ASP A 74 4.80 -2.09 8.08
N TYR A 75 4.73 -3.32 8.58
CA TYR A 75 3.87 -4.35 8.00
C TYR A 75 2.38 -4.09 8.26
N CYS A 76 2.01 -3.71 9.48
CA CYS A 76 0.61 -3.48 9.83
C CYS A 76 0.04 -2.29 9.05
N MET A 77 0.78 -1.20 8.94
CA MET A 77 0.33 -0.03 8.19
C MET A 77 0.30 -0.28 6.69
N TYR A 78 1.27 -1.02 6.14
CA TYR A 78 1.23 -1.45 4.73
C TYR A 78 -0.02 -2.29 4.43
N GLU A 79 -0.32 -3.29 5.27
CA GLU A 79 -1.50 -4.14 5.11
C GLU A 79 -2.79 -3.31 5.24
N LEU A 80 -2.91 -2.54 6.32
CA LEU A 80 -4.10 -1.72 6.59
C LEU A 80 -4.37 -0.76 5.43
N LEU A 81 -3.32 -0.14 4.91
CA LEU A 81 -3.41 0.73 3.76
C LEU A 81 -3.83 -0.03 2.50
N SER A 82 -3.25 -1.20 2.24
CA SER A 82 -3.60 -2.04 1.08
C SER A 82 -5.08 -2.46 1.11
N ILE A 83 -5.62 -2.81 2.27
CA ILE A 83 -7.05 -3.12 2.42
C ILE A 83 -7.91 -1.88 2.13
N LEU A 84 -7.49 -0.70 2.57
CA LEU A 84 -8.23 0.54 2.33
C LEU A 84 -8.35 0.80 0.82
N LYS A 85 -7.26 0.63 0.08
CA LYS A 85 -7.22 0.85 -1.36
C LYS A 85 -7.99 -0.19 -2.18
N ASN A 86 -7.99 -1.46 -1.75
CA ASN A 86 -8.73 -2.54 -2.42
C ASN A 86 -10.26 -2.43 -2.27
N GLY A 87 -10.76 -1.42 -1.55
CA GLY A 87 -12.17 -1.17 -1.36
C GLY A 87 -12.83 -2.17 -0.40
N SER A 88 -14.11 -1.91 -0.09
CA SER A 88 -14.88 -2.71 0.89
C SER A 88 -14.26 -2.78 2.30
N PHE A 89 -13.37 -1.85 2.64
CA PHE A 89 -12.66 -1.79 3.93
C PHE A 89 -13.59 -1.96 5.13
N GLN A 90 -14.68 -1.16 5.20
CA GLN A 90 -15.68 -1.27 6.27
C GLN A 90 -16.32 -2.67 6.38
N HIS A 91 -16.46 -3.41 5.29
CA HIS A 91 -17.04 -4.74 5.35
C HIS A 91 -16.00 -5.76 5.80
N ARG A 92 -14.73 -5.58 5.43
CA ARG A 92 -13.68 -6.58 5.63
C ARG A 92 -13.04 -6.49 7.00
N ILE A 93 -12.92 -5.29 7.57
CA ILE A 93 -12.24 -5.11 8.85
C ILE A 93 -13.18 -5.15 10.05
N HIS A 94 -12.76 -5.87 11.10
CA HIS A 94 -13.47 -6.04 12.36
C HIS A 94 -12.55 -5.58 13.51
N PRO A 95 -12.31 -4.27 13.64
CA PRO A 95 -11.24 -3.75 14.49
C PRO A 95 -11.48 -4.01 15.98
N VAL A 96 -10.39 -4.30 16.68
CA VAL A 96 -10.29 -4.33 18.14
C VAL A 96 -9.35 -3.22 18.57
N ARG A 97 -9.71 -2.42 19.57
CA ARG A 97 -8.83 -1.40 20.14
C ARG A 97 -8.30 -1.85 21.49
N LEU A 98 -6.98 -1.88 21.62
CA LEU A 98 -6.30 -2.05 22.91
C LEU A 98 -6.43 -0.78 23.76
N ASP A 99 -6.30 -0.96 25.08
CA ASP A 99 -6.52 0.11 26.05
C ASP A 99 -5.38 1.16 26.08
N ASP A 100 -4.26 0.92 25.40
CA ASP A 100 -3.16 1.88 25.24
C ASP A 100 -3.57 3.07 24.36
N ILE A 101 -4.45 2.85 23.38
CA ILE A 101 -5.12 3.91 22.64
C ILE A 101 -6.40 4.27 23.40
N LYS A 102 -6.42 5.40 24.12
CA LYS A 102 -7.63 5.83 24.86
C LYS A 102 -8.79 6.23 23.95
N ARG A 103 -8.47 6.89 22.84
CA ARG A 103 -9.41 7.48 21.89
C ARG A 103 -8.79 7.44 20.50
N ILE A 104 -9.45 6.77 19.57
CA ILE A 104 -8.97 6.68 18.19
C ILE A 104 -9.32 7.94 17.39
N ASP A 105 -10.33 8.67 17.84
CA ASP A 105 -10.82 9.95 17.29
C ASP A 105 -10.06 11.16 17.83
N ASP A 106 -9.02 10.96 18.64
CA ASP A 106 -8.23 12.04 19.22
C ASP A 106 -7.31 12.68 18.16
N PRO A 107 -7.47 13.97 17.83
CA PRO A 107 -6.60 14.64 16.88
C PRO A 107 -5.11 14.62 17.27
N MET A 108 -4.80 14.58 18.57
CA MET A 108 -3.40 14.50 19.03
C MET A 108 -2.80 13.14 18.76
N PHE A 109 -3.60 12.07 18.88
CA PHE A 109 -3.20 10.73 18.46
C PHE A 109 -2.98 10.68 16.94
N HIS A 110 -3.84 11.33 16.15
CA HIS A 110 -3.64 11.40 14.70
C HIS A 110 -2.34 12.10 14.34
N LEU A 111 -2.08 13.27 14.93
CA LEU A 111 -0.85 14.03 14.71
C LEU A 111 0.40 13.26 15.14
N SER A 112 0.33 12.43 16.19
CA SER A 112 1.48 11.62 16.60
C SER A 112 1.81 10.53 15.57
N ILE A 113 0.80 9.85 15.02
CA ILE A 113 1.01 8.83 13.97
C ILE A 113 1.48 9.48 12.66
N ILE A 114 0.86 10.59 12.24
CA ILE A 114 1.29 11.35 11.05
C ILE A 114 2.75 11.82 11.22
N GLY A 115 3.10 12.34 12.39
CA GLY A 115 4.45 12.78 12.73
C GLY A 115 5.48 11.64 12.72
N TYR A 116 5.11 10.47 13.22
CA TYR A 116 5.95 9.27 13.19
C TYR A 116 6.35 8.91 11.74
N TRP A 117 5.35 8.77 10.86
CA TRP A 117 5.59 8.39 9.46
C TRP A 117 6.35 9.46 8.69
N LYS A 118 6.04 10.75 8.93
CA LYS A 118 6.83 11.87 8.38
C LYS A 118 8.31 11.74 8.74
N ASN A 119 8.60 11.49 10.03
CA ASN A 119 9.98 11.37 10.49
C ASN A 119 10.67 10.14 9.89
N LYS A 120 9.97 8.99 9.77
CA LYS A 120 10.48 7.79 9.10
C LYS A 120 10.89 8.05 7.65
N VAL A 121 10.05 8.76 6.88
CA VAL A 121 10.34 9.16 5.50
C VAL A 121 11.57 10.06 5.45
N MET A 122 11.57 11.16 6.22
CA MET A 122 12.66 12.14 6.22
C MET A 122 14.01 11.53 6.63
N MET A 123 14.02 10.66 7.65
CA MET A 123 15.23 9.97 8.09
C MET A 123 15.78 9.04 7.01
N LEU A 124 14.90 8.26 6.36
CA LEU A 124 15.29 7.34 5.31
C LEU A 124 15.81 8.10 4.08
N GLU A 125 15.12 9.16 3.65
CA GLU A 125 15.56 10.04 2.56
C GLU A 125 16.94 10.63 2.80
N SER A 126 17.16 11.20 3.99
CA SER A 126 18.46 11.75 4.36
C SER A 126 19.56 10.69 4.27
N LYS A 127 19.30 9.47 4.74
CA LYS A 127 20.29 8.39 4.71
C LYS A 127 20.51 7.82 3.30
N LEU A 128 19.48 7.78 2.47
CA LEU A 128 19.59 7.36 1.07
C LEU A 128 20.44 8.34 0.27
N SER A 129 20.36 9.64 0.55
CA SER A 129 21.16 10.66 -0.13
C SER A 129 22.67 10.53 0.10
N GLU A 130 23.08 9.81 1.14
CA GLU A 130 24.49 9.53 1.47
C GLU A 130 25.07 8.36 0.66
N HIS A 131 24.25 7.66 -0.14
CA HIS A 131 24.61 6.42 -0.84
C HIS A 131 24.24 6.48 -2.33
N ASP A 132 24.92 5.66 -3.14
CA ASP A 132 24.56 5.54 -4.55
C ASP A 132 23.18 4.91 -4.73
N VAL A 133 22.37 5.47 -5.62
CA VAL A 133 20.99 5.01 -5.87
C VAL A 133 20.94 3.54 -6.28
N GLY A 134 21.89 3.10 -7.12
CA GLY A 134 21.92 1.72 -7.62
C GLY A 134 22.18 0.65 -6.55
N VAL A 135 22.84 0.98 -5.44
CA VAL A 135 23.06 0.02 -4.33
C VAL A 135 21.96 0.08 -3.26
N THR A 136 21.01 1.01 -3.38
CA THR A 136 19.96 1.26 -2.39
C THR A 136 18.55 0.98 -2.89
N ILE A 137 18.38 0.36 -4.07
CA ILE A 137 17.08 0.17 -4.74
C ILE A 137 15.99 -0.39 -3.83
N GLU A 138 16.27 -1.45 -3.07
CA GLU A 138 15.31 -2.01 -2.09
C GLU A 138 14.88 -1.00 -1.02
N LEU A 139 15.82 -0.18 -0.56
CA LEU A 139 15.55 0.87 0.41
C LEU A 139 14.78 2.04 -0.24
N GLN A 140 14.96 2.29 -1.54
CA GLN A 140 14.14 3.22 -2.32
C GLN A 140 12.69 2.71 -2.41
N ARG A 141 12.47 1.40 -2.65
CA ARG A 141 11.14 0.77 -2.63
C ARG A 141 10.47 0.98 -1.26
N ILE A 142 11.20 0.73 -0.17
CA ILE A 142 10.69 0.96 1.21
C ILE A 142 10.35 2.44 1.43
N ARG A 143 11.18 3.38 0.94
CA ARG A 143 10.88 4.82 1.05
C ARG A 143 9.56 5.17 0.37
N VAL A 144 9.33 4.67 -0.85
CA VAL A 144 8.07 4.89 -1.59
C VAL A 144 6.88 4.41 -0.77
N VAL A 145 6.97 3.24 -0.12
CA VAL A 145 5.92 2.71 0.76
C VAL A 145 5.71 3.59 1.99
N TYR A 146 6.78 4.04 2.66
CA TYR A 146 6.65 4.94 3.82
C TYR A 146 6.03 6.29 3.45
N ALA A 147 6.40 6.84 2.29
CA ALA A 147 5.82 8.08 1.77
C ALA A 147 4.31 7.92 1.51
N GLU A 148 3.92 6.74 1.02
CA GLU A 148 2.51 6.42 0.82
C GLU A 148 1.75 6.30 2.15
N ILE A 149 2.27 5.55 3.12
CA ILE A 149 1.68 5.45 4.46
C ILE A 149 1.53 6.85 5.08
N TYR A 150 2.58 7.67 5.03
CA TYR A 150 2.55 9.04 5.53
C TYR A 150 1.43 9.87 4.87
N ARG A 151 1.37 9.86 3.54
CA ARG A 151 0.41 10.66 2.75
C ARG A 151 -1.04 10.32 3.06
N HIS A 152 -1.32 9.03 3.27
CA HIS A 152 -2.68 8.54 3.47
C HIS A 152 -3.04 8.29 4.94
N SER A 153 -2.09 8.46 5.86
CA SER A 153 -2.33 8.29 7.30
C SER A 153 -3.49 9.13 7.82
N GLY A 154 -3.62 10.38 7.37
CA GLY A 154 -4.73 11.25 7.78
C GLY A 154 -6.10 10.74 7.32
N GLU A 155 -6.23 10.34 6.05
CA GLU A 155 -7.47 9.78 5.51
C GLU A 155 -7.82 8.45 6.19
N LEU A 156 -6.83 7.57 6.32
CA LEU A 156 -6.97 6.28 6.98
C LEU A 156 -7.45 6.43 8.43
N LEU A 157 -6.84 7.33 9.20
CA LEU A 157 -7.20 7.57 10.60
C LEU A 157 -8.56 8.26 10.73
N SER A 158 -8.90 9.18 9.81
CA SER A 158 -10.23 9.77 9.74
C SER A 158 -11.29 8.70 9.48
N PHE A 159 -11.07 7.83 8.49
CA PHE A 159 -11.98 6.73 8.19
C PHE A 159 -12.17 5.80 9.38
N ILE A 160 -11.07 5.42 10.04
CA ILE A 160 -11.11 4.55 11.22
C ILE A 160 -11.84 5.23 12.39
N SER A 161 -11.70 6.54 12.54
CA SER A 161 -12.37 7.31 13.61
C SER A 161 -13.88 7.34 13.45
N ASP A 162 -14.38 7.27 12.21
CA ASP A 162 -15.81 7.18 11.91
C ASP A 162 -16.40 5.79 12.21
N MET A 163 -15.55 4.80 12.52
CA MET A 163 -16.00 3.46 12.89
C MET A 163 -16.35 3.37 14.37
N VAL A 164 -17.44 2.66 14.67
CA VAL A 164 -17.74 2.24 16.05
C VAL A 164 -16.83 1.06 16.41
N ILE A 165 -15.81 1.35 17.23
CA ILE A 165 -14.81 0.36 17.68
C ILE A 165 -14.96 0.13 19.18
N LEU A 166 -15.34 -1.08 19.56
CA LEU A 166 -15.52 -1.44 20.97
C LEU A 166 -14.15 -1.56 21.67
N PRO A 167 -13.99 -1.04 22.90
CA PRO A 167 -12.81 -1.31 23.70
C PRO A 167 -12.72 -2.79 24.05
N LEU A 168 -11.50 -3.30 24.21
CA LEU A 168 -11.25 -4.72 24.49
C LEU A 168 -12.05 -5.25 25.69
N SER A 169 -12.14 -4.47 26.77
CA SER A 169 -12.92 -4.82 27.97
C SER A 169 -14.39 -5.13 27.65
N GLN A 170 -15.02 -4.36 26.76
CA GLN A 170 -16.41 -4.56 26.35
C GLN A 170 -16.57 -5.76 25.42
N LEU A 171 -15.60 -6.01 24.54
CA LEU A 171 -15.59 -7.20 23.69
C LEU A 171 -15.48 -8.49 24.52
N ARG A 172 -14.61 -8.50 25.54
CA ARG A 172 -14.47 -9.60 26.49
C ARG A 172 -15.77 -9.90 27.24
N LEU A 173 -16.47 -8.88 27.72
CA LEU A 173 -17.79 -9.03 28.36
C LEU A 173 -18.82 -9.70 27.45
N GLN A 174 -18.71 -9.47 26.14
CA GLN A 174 -19.61 -10.03 25.14
C GLN A 174 -19.03 -11.30 24.47
N LYS A 175 -17.92 -11.85 25.00
CA LYS A 175 -17.23 -13.01 24.42
C LYS A 175 -16.97 -12.87 22.92
N PHE A 176 -16.58 -11.66 22.48
CA PHE A 176 -16.31 -11.31 21.08
C PHE A 176 -17.49 -11.48 20.10
N LYS A 177 -18.71 -11.72 20.60
CA LYS A 177 -19.92 -11.90 19.78
C LYS A 177 -20.12 -10.82 18.69
N PRO A 178 -19.89 -9.51 18.95
CA PRO A 178 -20.04 -8.48 17.91
C PRO A 178 -19.15 -8.70 16.68
N ILE A 179 -17.93 -9.21 16.86
CA ILE A 179 -16.97 -9.50 15.78
C ILE A 179 -17.43 -10.75 15.03
N ILE A 180 -17.73 -11.82 15.78
CA ILE A 180 -18.18 -13.11 15.23
C ILE A 180 -19.44 -12.96 14.38
N ASP A 181 -20.45 -12.24 14.90
CA ASP A 181 -21.72 -12.02 14.20
C ASP A 181 -21.50 -11.28 12.87
N ARG A 182 -20.60 -10.28 12.85
CA ARG A 182 -20.28 -9.50 11.64
C ARG A 182 -19.57 -10.35 10.58
N ILE A 183 -18.61 -11.19 10.97
CA ILE A 183 -17.95 -12.14 10.08
C ILE A 183 -18.98 -13.10 9.45
N ILE A 184 -19.88 -13.67 10.26
CA ILE A 184 -20.91 -14.60 9.78
C ILE A 184 -21.86 -13.91 8.78
N VAL A 185 -22.26 -12.67 9.04
CA VAL A 185 -23.15 -11.91 8.14
C VAL A 185 -22.47 -11.62 6.81
N ASN A 186 -21.19 -11.22 6.82
CA ASN A 186 -20.44 -10.95 5.60
C ASN A 186 -20.34 -12.18 4.70
N GLU A 187 -20.04 -13.34 5.28
CA GLU A 187 -19.95 -14.62 4.56
C GLU A 187 -21.29 -15.00 3.91
N LYS A 188 -22.41 -14.81 4.63
CA LYS A 188 -23.75 -15.04 4.06
C LYS A 188 -24.07 -14.11 2.89
N ASN A 189 -23.64 -12.85 2.98
CA ASN A 189 -23.84 -11.87 1.91
C ASN A 189 -22.95 -12.16 0.69
N ALA A 190 -21.71 -12.61 0.90
CA ALA A 190 -20.81 -13.04 -0.16
C ALA A 190 -21.37 -14.27 -0.90
N ALA A 191 -21.87 -15.27 -0.17
CA ALA A 191 -22.49 -16.47 -0.75
C ALA A 191 -23.78 -16.19 -1.54
N LYS A 192 -24.55 -15.15 -1.14
CA LYS A 192 -25.70 -14.68 -1.92
C LYS A 192 -25.30 -13.96 -3.21
N LYS A 193 -24.24 -13.14 -3.19
CA LYS A 193 -23.73 -12.48 -4.40
C LYS A 193 -23.15 -13.46 -5.42
N SER A 194 -22.52 -14.54 -4.97
CA SER A 194 -21.95 -15.56 -5.87
C SER A 194 -23.00 -16.49 -6.50
N THR A 195 -24.21 -16.57 -5.93
CA THR A 195 -25.31 -17.37 -6.48
C THR A 195 -26.10 -16.64 -7.58
N ASP A 196 -26.00 -15.31 -7.66
CA ASP A 196 -26.67 -14.48 -8.69
C ASP A 196 -25.77 -14.14 -9.91
N LEU A 197 -24.51 -14.58 -9.92
CA LEU A 197 -23.55 -14.33 -11.01
C LEU A 197 -22.92 -15.63 -11.48
N SER A 198 -23.63 -16.37 -12.33
CA SER A 198 -23.01 -17.40 -13.17
C SER A 198 -22.26 -16.74 -14.34
N VAL A 199 -21.01 -16.33 -14.09
CA VAL A 199 -20.04 -16.06 -15.15
C VAL A 199 -18.75 -16.79 -14.81
N SER A 200 -18.29 -17.61 -15.76
CA SER A 200 -17.13 -18.49 -15.67
C SER A 200 -15.84 -17.72 -15.38
N PHE A 201 -15.21 -18.02 -14.24
CA PHE A 201 -13.81 -17.68 -13.97
C PHE A 201 -12.89 -18.74 -14.59
N LEU A 202 -11.87 -18.30 -15.32
CA LEU A 202 -10.76 -19.13 -15.79
C LEU A 202 -9.84 -19.49 -14.61
N PRO A 203 -9.13 -20.64 -14.67
CA PRO A 203 -8.35 -21.14 -13.54
C PRO A 203 -6.99 -20.46 -13.40
N ASP A 204 -6.53 -20.45 -12.15
CA ASP A 204 -5.33 -19.85 -11.57
C ASP A 204 -4.04 -19.99 -12.40
N ALA A 205 -3.31 -18.88 -12.54
CA ALA A 205 -1.92 -18.87 -12.99
C ALA A 205 -1.01 -19.26 -11.81
N ASN A 206 -0.48 -20.49 -11.87
CA ASN A 206 0.63 -20.97 -11.04
C ASN A 206 1.88 -20.10 -11.24
N ILE A 207 2.24 -19.29 -10.24
CA ILE A 207 3.56 -18.63 -10.20
C ILE A 207 4.46 -19.41 -9.22
N LYS A 208 5.48 -20.07 -9.76
CA LYS A 208 6.55 -20.74 -8.98
C LYS A 208 7.72 -19.78 -8.82
N PHE A 209 8.08 -19.43 -7.58
CA PHE A 209 9.36 -18.78 -7.28
C PHE A 209 10.35 -19.78 -6.68
N SER A 210 11.54 -19.86 -7.27
CA SER A 210 12.61 -20.78 -6.88
C SER A 210 13.56 -20.16 -5.84
N LYS A 211 13.85 -20.93 -4.79
CA LYS A 211 14.87 -20.66 -3.75
C LYS A 211 16.28 -20.51 -4.35
N ILE A 212 16.87 -19.31 -4.31
CA ILE A 212 18.31 -19.11 -4.53
C ILE A 212 19.02 -18.88 -3.19
N LYS A 213 20.12 -19.60 -2.98
CA LYS A 213 20.84 -19.78 -1.70
C LYS A 213 21.58 -18.52 -1.25
N ILE A 214 21.31 -18.12 -0.01
CA ILE A 214 21.82 -16.94 0.74
C ILE A 214 23.36 -16.78 0.77
N ASN A 215 24.15 -17.85 0.58
CA ASN A 215 25.61 -17.74 0.62
C ASN A 215 26.26 -17.27 -0.70
N HIS A 216 25.51 -17.24 -1.81
CA HIS A 216 25.99 -16.62 -3.07
C HIS A 216 25.84 -15.09 -3.03
N ILE A 217 24.77 -14.63 -2.36
CA ILE A 217 24.36 -13.23 -2.22
C ILE A 217 25.45 -12.38 -1.58
N THR A 218 26.13 -12.85 -0.53
CA THR A 218 27.15 -12.06 0.18
C THR A 218 28.42 -11.81 -0.64
N LYS A 219 28.73 -12.69 -1.59
CA LYS A 219 29.91 -12.57 -2.47
C LYS A 219 29.60 -11.70 -3.69
N GLU A 220 28.37 -11.77 -4.20
CA GLU A 220 27.84 -10.87 -5.24
C GLU A 220 27.58 -9.45 -4.71
N LEU A 221 27.13 -9.26 -3.47
CA LEU A 221 26.94 -7.93 -2.85
C LEU A 221 28.23 -7.10 -2.76
N ASN A 222 29.36 -7.75 -2.54
CA ASN A 222 30.67 -7.08 -2.54
C ASN A 222 31.19 -6.79 -3.96
N ALA A 223 30.69 -7.50 -4.99
CA ALA A 223 30.93 -7.20 -6.40
C ALA A 223 29.97 -6.10 -6.93
N LEU A 224 28.73 -6.05 -6.44
CA LEU A 224 27.69 -5.05 -6.75
C LEU A 224 28.02 -3.65 -6.22
N LYS A 225 28.83 -3.54 -5.16
CA LYS A 225 29.37 -2.26 -4.66
C LYS A 225 30.14 -1.44 -5.70
N LEU A 226 30.51 -2.03 -6.84
CA LEU A 226 31.33 -1.40 -7.87
C LEU A 226 30.63 -1.27 -9.24
N SER A 227 29.37 -1.72 -9.41
CA SER A 227 28.74 -1.80 -10.74
C SER A 227 27.22 -1.97 -10.70
N TYR A 228 26.47 -1.02 -10.16
CA TYR A 228 25.03 -0.94 -10.47
C TYR A 228 24.80 0.25 -11.41
N ASP A 229 25.03 -0.01 -12.70
CA ASP A 229 24.68 0.87 -13.81
C ASP A 229 23.39 0.32 -14.40
N SER A 230 22.23 0.80 -13.93
CA SER A 230 20.96 0.45 -14.57
C SER A 230 21.07 0.80 -16.05
N GLU A 231 20.60 -0.11 -16.93
CA GLU A 231 20.58 0.12 -18.38
C GLU A 231 19.75 1.35 -18.77
N TYR A 232 18.95 1.88 -17.82
CA TYR A 232 18.05 3.01 -17.97
C TYR A 232 18.47 4.24 -17.14
N LYS A 233 19.75 4.30 -16.70
CA LYS A 233 20.27 5.38 -15.85
C LYS A 233 20.13 6.78 -16.45
N ASP A 234 20.17 6.91 -17.76
CA ASP A 234 19.99 8.18 -18.47
C ASP A 234 18.58 8.77 -18.26
N VAL A 235 17.52 7.95 -18.36
CA VAL A 235 16.13 8.38 -18.10
C VAL A 235 15.86 8.55 -16.62
N VAL A 236 16.42 7.71 -15.75
CA VAL A 236 16.31 7.87 -14.29
C VAL A 236 16.96 9.18 -13.84
N SER A 237 18.16 9.47 -14.33
CA SER A 237 18.84 10.74 -14.02
C SER A 237 18.04 11.95 -14.49
N TRP A 238 17.27 11.83 -15.57
CA TRP A 238 16.37 12.89 -16.03
C TRP A 238 15.13 13.03 -15.14
N LEU A 239 14.45 11.93 -14.80
CA LEU A 239 13.27 11.94 -13.93
C LEU A 239 13.57 12.52 -12.54
N SER A 240 14.75 12.19 -12.01
CA SER A 240 15.18 12.64 -10.68
C SER A 240 15.67 14.08 -10.66
N LYS A 241 16.01 14.65 -11.81
CA LYS A 241 16.49 16.02 -11.92
C LYS A 241 15.31 16.98 -11.87
N ASP A 242 15.28 17.85 -10.86
CA ASP A 242 14.30 18.94 -10.73
C ASP A 242 12.82 18.47 -10.83
N LYS A 243 12.51 17.31 -10.23
CA LYS A 243 11.17 16.67 -10.24
C LYS A 243 10.02 17.63 -9.94
N THR A 244 10.20 18.51 -8.95
CA THR A 244 9.21 19.54 -8.60
C THR A 244 8.93 20.48 -9.78
N ILE A 245 9.97 20.93 -10.49
CA ILE A 245 9.83 21.81 -11.65
C ILE A 245 9.11 21.08 -12.79
N LEU A 246 9.46 19.81 -13.02
CA LEU A 246 8.83 18.98 -14.04
C LEU A 246 7.32 18.83 -13.79
N ILE A 247 6.91 18.59 -12.55
CA ILE A 247 5.50 18.47 -12.14
C ILE A 247 4.76 19.80 -12.31
N GLU A 248 5.35 20.93 -11.91
CA GLU A 248 4.76 22.26 -12.12
C GLU A 248 4.50 22.52 -13.61
N ILE A 249 5.52 22.26 -14.44
CA ILE A 249 5.44 22.43 -15.89
C ILE A 249 4.38 21.50 -16.53
N ILE A 250 4.25 20.26 -16.06
CA ILE A 250 3.23 19.31 -16.56
C ILE A 250 1.84 19.81 -16.16
N TYR A 251 1.68 20.23 -14.91
CA TYR A 251 0.42 20.73 -14.39
C TYR A 251 -0.05 21.99 -15.14
N ASP A 252 0.84 22.95 -15.37
CA ASP A 252 0.50 24.19 -16.09
C ASP A 252 0.01 23.87 -17.52
N GLN A 253 0.70 22.98 -18.23
CA GLN A 253 0.26 22.54 -19.56
C GLN A 253 -1.04 21.75 -19.53
N LEU A 254 -1.27 20.93 -18.50
CA LEU A 254 -2.53 20.21 -18.32
C LEU A 254 -3.68 21.21 -18.19
N ILE A 255 -3.52 22.23 -17.35
CA ILE A 255 -4.55 23.26 -17.14
C ILE A 255 -4.79 24.09 -18.40
N GLU A 256 -3.75 24.46 -19.15
CA GLU A 256 -3.91 25.14 -20.45
C GLU A 256 -4.73 24.29 -21.43
N LYS A 257 -4.40 22.99 -21.54
CA LYS A 257 -5.08 22.06 -22.45
C LYS A 257 -6.52 21.75 -22.01
N VAL A 258 -6.77 21.59 -20.71
CA VAL A 258 -8.08 21.27 -20.15
C VAL A 258 -8.99 22.50 -20.12
N GLY A 259 -8.45 23.67 -19.76
CA GLY A 259 -9.16 24.95 -19.78
C GLY A 259 -9.64 25.34 -21.17
N ALA A 260 -8.98 24.84 -22.22
CA ALA A 260 -9.39 25.03 -23.61
C ALA A 260 -10.52 24.08 -24.08
N ILE A 261 -10.79 22.96 -23.39
CA ILE A 261 -11.58 21.84 -23.95
C ILE A 261 -12.95 21.60 -23.27
N LEU A 262 -13.13 21.63 -21.94
CA LEU A 262 -14.41 21.19 -21.34
C LEU A 262 -14.79 21.79 -19.98
N ASN A 263 -16.11 21.78 -19.73
CA ASN A 263 -16.82 22.30 -18.56
C ASN A 263 -16.56 21.44 -17.28
N LYS A 264 -15.55 21.82 -16.49
CA LYS A 264 -15.33 21.72 -15.01
C LYS A 264 -15.64 20.45 -14.18
N LYS A 265 -16.25 19.37 -14.67
CA LYS A 265 -16.55 18.18 -13.81
C LYS A 265 -15.37 17.18 -13.76
N GLY A 266 -14.69 17.14 -12.61
CA GLY A 266 -13.69 16.13 -12.26
C GLY A 266 -12.23 16.52 -12.48
N SER A 267 -11.93 17.78 -12.83
CA SER A 267 -10.56 18.32 -12.80
C SER A 267 -10.21 18.76 -11.37
N PRO A 268 -8.92 18.84 -11.01
CA PRO A 268 -8.54 19.54 -9.80
C PRO A 268 -8.99 21.01 -9.92
N ALA A 269 -9.96 21.43 -9.10
CA ALA A 269 -10.63 22.73 -9.22
C ALA A 269 -10.31 23.65 -8.02
N THR A 270 -9.91 23.05 -6.89
CA THR A 270 -9.49 23.74 -5.68
C THR A 270 -7.98 23.67 -5.50
N THR A 271 -7.39 24.64 -4.79
CA THR A 271 -5.95 24.63 -4.44
C THR A 271 -5.53 23.33 -3.74
N SER A 272 -6.43 22.72 -2.95
CA SER A 272 -6.18 21.44 -2.29
C SER A 272 -6.14 20.28 -3.27
N GLU A 273 -7.12 20.17 -4.19
CA GLU A 273 -7.13 19.10 -5.20
C GLU A 273 -5.93 19.22 -6.15
N VAL A 274 -5.52 20.44 -6.48
CA VAL A 274 -4.30 20.71 -7.26
C VAL A 274 -3.06 20.21 -6.53
N GLY A 275 -2.95 20.53 -5.24
CA GLY A 275 -1.86 20.05 -4.41
C GLY A 275 -1.80 18.54 -4.37
N LEU A 276 -2.94 17.87 -4.15
CA LEU A 276 -3.03 16.42 -4.10
C LEU A 276 -2.72 15.76 -5.47
N PHE A 277 -3.18 16.34 -6.58
CA PHE A 277 -2.86 15.84 -7.92
C PHE A 277 -1.36 15.89 -8.23
N LYS A 278 -0.70 17.00 -7.92
CA LYS A 278 0.76 17.15 -8.09
C LYS A 278 1.52 16.15 -7.21
N LEU A 279 1.01 15.94 -6.02
CA LEU A 279 1.50 14.97 -5.06
C LEU A 279 1.40 13.54 -5.62
N ASP A 280 0.28 13.16 -6.24
CA ASP A 280 0.12 11.85 -6.90
C ASP A 280 1.10 11.70 -8.08
N LEU A 281 1.25 12.74 -8.91
CA LEU A 281 2.22 12.72 -10.01
C LEU A 281 3.67 12.53 -9.51
N ALA A 282 4.03 13.18 -8.40
CA ALA A 282 5.34 12.98 -7.78
C ALA A 282 5.55 11.50 -7.39
N GLN A 283 4.52 10.89 -6.80
CA GLN A 283 4.53 9.49 -6.40
C GLN A 283 4.70 8.56 -7.61
N TYR A 284 3.93 8.80 -8.68
CA TYR A 284 4.04 8.01 -9.91
C TYR A 284 5.42 8.13 -10.55
N ILE A 285 5.99 9.32 -10.58
CA ILE A 285 7.37 9.50 -11.06
C ILE A 285 8.35 8.71 -10.20
N GLU A 286 8.23 8.73 -8.88
CA GLU A 286 9.07 7.93 -7.98
C GLU A 286 8.93 6.43 -8.18
N GLN A 287 7.71 5.94 -8.39
CA GLN A 287 7.49 4.52 -8.69
C GLN A 287 8.13 4.14 -10.03
N LEU A 288 7.94 4.95 -11.08
CA LEU A 288 8.55 4.75 -12.39
C LEU A 288 10.09 4.74 -12.31
N GLU A 289 10.69 5.67 -11.54
CA GLU A 289 12.14 5.70 -11.29
C GLU A 289 12.64 4.40 -10.69
N VAL A 290 11.95 3.90 -9.65
CA VAL A 290 12.35 2.67 -8.96
C VAL A 290 12.15 1.45 -9.87
N CYS A 291 11.07 1.38 -10.64
CA CYS A 291 10.85 0.33 -11.63
C CYS A 291 11.90 0.33 -12.75
N LEU A 292 12.38 1.50 -13.17
CA LEU A 292 13.49 1.63 -14.14
C LEU A 292 14.85 1.24 -13.52
N LEU A 293 15.02 1.40 -12.21
CA LEU A 293 16.24 0.98 -11.54
C LEU A 293 16.28 -0.55 -11.37
N ASP A 294 15.14 -1.16 -11.06
CA ASP A 294 15.03 -2.58 -10.69
C ASP A 294 14.59 -3.50 -11.83
N ASP A 295 14.13 -2.93 -12.95
CA ASP A 295 13.52 -3.62 -14.09
C ASP A 295 12.30 -4.51 -13.70
N ASP A 296 11.45 -3.98 -12.81
CA ASP A 296 10.31 -4.68 -12.18
C ASP A 296 9.06 -3.77 -12.14
N THR A 297 7.87 -4.34 -12.29
CA THR A 297 6.57 -3.64 -12.25
C THR A 297 5.82 -3.75 -10.93
N ASP A 298 6.26 -4.59 -9.99
CA ASP A 298 5.56 -4.89 -8.72
C ASP A 298 5.16 -3.63 -7.94
N LEU A 299 5.95 -2.55 -8.02
CA LEU A 299 5.63 -1.29 -7.35
C LEU A 299 4.46 -0.53 -8.00
N LEU A 300 4.24 -0.72 -9.30
CA LEU A 300 3.12 -0.14 -10.07
C LEU A 300 1.80 -0.91 -9.87
N ASP A 301 1.89 -2.15 -9.40
CA ASP A 301 0.76 -2.98 -8.97
C ASP A 301 0.24 -2.60 -7.58
N SER A 302 1.01 -1.80 -6.83
CA SER A 302 0.54 -1.27 -5.57
C SER A 302 -0.70 -0.41 -5.83
N PRO A 303 -1.82 -0.64 -5.11
CA PRO A 303 -3.05 0.04 -5.43
C PRO A 303 -2.89 1.56 -5.22
N HIS A 304 -3.63 2.39 -5.96
CA HIS A 304 -3.40 3.84 -6.02
C HIS A 304 -4.51 4.59 -5.28
N PHE A 305 -4.14 5.47 -4.33
CA PHE A 305 -5.09 6.43 -3.77
C PHE A 305 -5.29 7.59 -4.73
N LYS A 306 -6.20 7.41 -5.68
CA LYS A 306 -6.61 8.53 -6.50
C LYS A 306 -7.41 9.48 -5.62
N VAL A 307 -7.01 10.74 -5.64
CA VAL A 307 -7.96 11.84 -5.38
C VAL A 307 -9.13 11.64 -6.35
N ASN A 308 -10.33 12.15 -6.04
CA ASN A 308 -11.53 12.03 -6.89
C ASN A 308 -11.43 12.85 -8.22
N ILE A 309 -10.30 12.73 -8.90
CA ILE A 309 -9.90 13.30 -10.17
C ILE A 309 -10.04 12.19 -11.20
N LYS A 310 -10.57 12.52 -12.38
CA LYS A 310 -10.77 11.53 -13.42
C LYS A 310 -9.44 10.95 -13.90
N HIS A 311 -9.47 9.64 -14.16
CA HIS A 311 -8.35 8.87 -14.73
C HIS A 311 -7.70 9.55 -15.95
N GLU A 312 -8.52 10.11 -16.84
CA GLU A 312 -8.08 10.83 -18.05
C GLU A 312 -7.05 11.93 -17.76
N PHE A 313 -7.12 12.61 -16.60
CA PHE A 313 -6.14 13.66 -16.26
C PHE A 313 -4.77 13.10 -15.91
N TYR A 314 -4.70 11.93 -15.28
CA TYR A 314 -3.45 11.24 -15.00
C TYR A 314 -2.84 10.68 -16.29
N GLU A 315 -3.66 10.10 -17.17
CA GLU A 315 -3.22 9.66 -18.50
C GLU A 315 -2.63 10.83 -19.31
N MET A 316 -3.33 11.98 -19.34
CA MET A 316 -2.83 13.17 -20.03
C MET A 316 -1.52 13.69 -19.43
N ALA A 317 -1.42 13.76 -18.10
CA ALA A 317 -0.23 14.24 -17.41
C ALA A 317 0.97 13.32 -17.64
N LEU A 318 0.77 12.00 -17.61
CA LEU A 318 1.81 11.03 -17.94
C LEU A 318 2.19 11.13 -19.43
N SER A 319 1.24 11.28 -20.36
CA SER A 319 1.60 11.55 -21.76
C SER A 319 2.47 12.81 -21.91
N MET A 320 2.12 13.89 -21.19
CA MET A 320 2.90 15.14 -21.19
C MET A 320 4.29 15.00 -20.58
N LEU A 321 4.45 14.13 -19.57
CA LEU A 321 5.75 13.74 -19.03
C LEU A 321 6.57 13.03 -20.11
N PHE A 322 5.99 12.07 -20.81
CA PHE A 322 6.67 11.30 -21.85
C PHE A 322 7.12 12.17 -23.03
N ASP A 323 6.28 13.11 -23.48
CA ASP A 323 6.59 14.03 -24.58
C ASP A 323 7.79 14.95 -24.28
N ARG A 324 8.17 15.10 -22.99
CA ARG A 324 9.30 15.91 -22.54
C ARG A 324 10.60 15.15 -22.42
N VAL A 325 10.59 13.83 -22.61
CA VAL A 325 11.82 13.03 -22.48
C VAL A 325 12.86 13.59 -23.47
N PRO A 326 14.04 14.03 -22.99
CA PRO A 326 15.02 14.69 -23.84
C PRO A 326 15.50 13.79 -24.97
N SER A 327 15.90 14.39 -26.09
CA SER A 327 16.51 13.66 -27.20
C SER A 327 17.82 12.96 -26.82
N SER A 328 18.47 13.39 -25.73
CA SER A 328 19.68 12.77 -25.17
C SER A 328 19.43 11.44 -24.46
N VAL A 329 18.18 11.14 -24.07
CA VAL A 329 17.81 9.84 -23.50
C VAL A 329 17.74 8.81 -24.63
N SER A 330 18.30 7.63 -24.39
CA SER A 330 18.35 6.55 -25.37
C SER A 330 16.95 6.05 -25.76
N GLU A 331 16.80 5.58 -27.00
CA GLU A 331 15.53 5.00 -27.46
C GLU A 331 15.11 3.75 -26.67
N LYS A 332 16.09 3.00 -26.16
CA LYS A 332 15.85 1.88 -25.25
C LYS A 332 15.19 2.37 -23.96
N SER A 333 15.75 3.39 -23.32
CA SER A 333 15.22 4.00 -22.10
C SER A 333 13.85 4.66 -22.30
N LYS A 334 13.63 5.33 -23.44
CA LYS A 334 12.31 5.84 -23.82
C LYS A 334 11.28 4.72 -23.96
N SER A 335 11.66 3.63 -24.61
CA SER A 335 10.77 2.48 -24.81
C SER A 335 10.37 1.85 -23.47
N GLN A 336 11.32 1.67 -22.55
CA GLN A 336 11.05 1.10 -21.23
C GLN A 336 10.19 2.04 -20.37
N LEU A 337 10.50 3.33 -20.33
CA LEU A 337 9.68 4.31 -19.62
C LEU A 337 8.24 4.30 -20.17
N LYS A 338 8.06 4.27 -21.50
CA LYS A 338 6.73 4.18 -22.11
C LYS A 338 5.99 2.92 -21.70
N TYR A 339 6.67 1.78 -21.62
CA TYR A 339 6.09 0.52 -21.16
C TYR A 339 5.57 0.65 -19.73
N TYR A 340 6.39 1.14 -18.79
CA TYR A 340 5.97 1.33 -17.40
C TYR A 340 4.89 2.37 -17.21
N MET A 341 4.92 3.47 -17.97
CA MET A 341 3.83 4.46 -17.94
C MET A 341 2.52 3.87 -18.46
N THR A 342 2.57 3.07 -19.53
CA THR A 342 1.39 2.39 -20.06
C THR A 342 0.85 1.36 -19.06
N TYR A 343 1.75 0.65 -18.37
CA TYR A 343 1.38 -0.28 -17.31
C TYR A 343 0.69 0.44 -16.15
N LEU A 344 1.33 1.50 -15.64
CA LEU A 344 0.81 2.35 -14.57
C LEU A 344 -0.55 2.95 -14.91
N ILE A 345 -0.75 3.46 -16.13
CA ILE A 345 -2.06 4.00 -16.57
C ILE A 345 -3.16 2.94 -16.50
N LYS A 346 -2.85 1.65 -16.69
CA LYS A 346 -3.83 0.56 -16.57
C LYS A 346 -4.11 0.18 -15.12
N THR A 347 -3.15 0.37 -14.21
CA THR A 347 -3.28 0.00 -12.80
C THR A 347 -3.83 1.13 -11.94
N ILE A 348 -3.62 2.39 -12.35
CA ILE A 348 -4.36 3.57 -11.88
C ILE A 348 -5.82 3.30 -12.24
#